data_AF-A0A6C0J5B5-F1
#
_entry.id   AF-A0A6C0J5B5-F1
#
_cell.length_a   1.000
_cell.length_b   1.000
_cell.length_c   1.000
_cell.angle_alpha   90.00
_cell.angle_beta   90.00
_cell.angle_gamma   90.00
#
_symmetry.space_group_name_H-M   'P 1'
#
loop_
_entity.id
_entity.type
_entity.pdbx_description
1 polymer ?
#
loop_
_entity_poly.entity_id
_entity_poly.type
_entity_poly.pdbx_seq_one_letter_code
_entity_poly.pdbx_strand_id
1 'polypeptide(L)'
;MSVMCMLRLYTYIRRTMTEYYNIYIAEHGTHSRYYLSDDGYEYEEEDSFVPVDTIFVEQWRRGEEVRRRVLYEGETITQYKGDPWAAVETPWLWIGDTTTDVDLTYALSKYMVPGNVITLDLLLRLIQIHEDTELVYLHPRTCEEIPFPNEGVRIEAKHVA
;
A
#
# COMPACT_ATOMS: atom_id res chain seq x y z
N MET A 1 19.72 -46.85 -2.21
CA MET A 1 19.35 -45.59 -2.90
C MET A 1 20.48 -44.60 -2.65
N SER A 2 21.15 -44.10 -3.68
CA SER A 2 22.31 -43.21 -3.50
C SER A 2 21.88 -41.83 -2.99
N VAL A 3 22.66 -41.21 -2.11
CA VAL A 3 22.43 -39.84 -1.58
C VAL A 3 22.18 -38.83 -2.71
N MET A 4 22.84 -39.02 -3.86
CA MET A 4 22.66 -38.22 -5.07
C MET A 4 21.22 -38.29 -5.63
N CYS A 5 20.56 -39.44 -5.56
CA CYS A 5 19.18 -39.60 -6.02
C CYS A 5 18.20 -38.86 -5.10
N MET A 6 18.43 -38.92 -3.79
CA MET A 6 17.61 -38.20 -2.80
C MET A 6 17.74 -36.68 -2.97
N LEU A 7 18.95 -36.18 -3.21
CA LEU A 7 19.18 -34.75 -3.49
C LEU A 7 18.47 -34.29 -4.76
N ARG A 8 18.54 -35.07 -5.86
CA ARG A 8 17.84 -34.74 -7.12
C ARG A 8 16.32 -34.78 -6.98
N LEU A 9 15.80 -35.75 -6.23
CA LEU A 9 14.36 -35.83 -5.96
C LEU A 9 13.90 -34.65 -5.10
N TYR A 10 14.66 -34.30 -4.06
CA TYR A 10 14.39 -33.15 -3.21
C TYR A 10 14.40 -31.84 -4.00
N THR A 11 15.41 -31.60 -4.85
CA THR A 11 15.45 -30.38 -5.68
C THR A 11 14.32 -30.32 -6.68
N TYR A 12 13.94 -31.45 -7.29
CA TYR A 12 12.80 -31.52 -8.20
C TYR A 12 11.47 -31.23 -7.51
N ILE A 13 11.20 -31.87 -6.36
CA ILE A 13 9.98 -31.63 -5.57
C ILE A 13 9.94 -30.17 -5.11
N ARG A 14 11.04 -29.64 -4.57
CA ARG A 14 11.13 -28.25 -4.14
C ARG A 14 10.83 -27.30 -5.28
N ARG A 15 11.41 -27.51 -6.47
CA ARG A 15 11.16 -26.66 -7.65
C ARG A 15 9.70 -26.70 -8.08
N THR A 16 9.12 -27.90 -8.18
CA THR A 16 7.73 -28.09 -8.58
C THR A 16 6.76 -27.46 -7.58
N MET A 17 7.04 -27.60 -6.28
CA MET A 17 6.25 -26.95 -5.22
C MET A 17 6.35 -25.43 -5.29
N THR A 18 7.54 -24.87 -5.52
CA THR A 18 7.73 -23.42 -5.72
C THR A 18 6.99 -22.92 -6.96
N GLU A 19 7.08 -23.64 -8.09
CA GLU A 19 6.34 -23.29 -9.31
C GLU A 19 4.82 -23.30 -9.08
N TYR A 20 4.28 -24.34 -8.45
CA TYR A 20 2.85 -24.44 -8.11
C TYR A 20 2.41 -23.32 -7.16
N TYR A 21 3.17 -23.06 -6.09
CA TYR A 21 2.87 -22.00 -5.13
C TYR A 21 2.90 -20.61 -5.79
N ASN A 22 3.84 -20.36 -6.70
CA ASN A 22 3.92 -19.11 -7.44
C ASN A 22 2.72 -18.93 -8.38
N ILE A 23 2.26 -20.00 -9.04
CA ILE A 23 1.04 -19.96 -9.88
C ILE A 23 -0.18 -19.67 -9.00
N TYR A 24 -0.31 -20.37 -7.87
CA TYR A 24 -1.42 -20.16 -6.95
C TYR A 24 -1.48 -18.70 -6.44
N ILE A 25 -0.33 -18.14 -6.02
CA ILE A 25 -0.23 -16.73 -5.63
C ILE A 25 -0.53 -15.79 -6.79
N ALA A 26 -0.06 -16.09 -8.00
CA ALA A 26 -0.34 -15.25 -9.16
C ALA A 26 -1.85 -15.18 -9.46
N GLU A 27 -2.56 -16.30 -9.29
CA GLU A 27 -4.00 -16.40 -9.55
C GLU A 27 -4.86 -15.81 -8.43
N HIS A 28 -4.54 -16.13 -7.16
CA HIS A 28 -5.40 -15.83 -6.00
C HIS A 28 -4.92 -14.61 -5.20
N GLY A 29 -3.69 -14.17 -5.44
CA GLY A 29 -3.05 -13.11 -4.70
C GLY A 29 -2.60 -13.50 -3.29
N THR A 30 -1.89 -12.60 -2.63
CA THR A 30 -1.63 -12.69 -1.18
C THR A 30 -2.30 -11.53 -0.46
N HIS A 31 -2.75 -11.79 0.77
CA HIS A 31 -3.32 -10.81 1.66
C HIS A 31 -2.51 -10.78 2.97
N SER A 32 -2.09 -9.61 3.41
CA SER A 32 -1.27 -9.43 4.61
C SER A 32 -1.66 -8.15 5.34
N ARG A 33 -1.55 -8.15 6.67
CA ARG A 33 -1.82 -7.00 7.55
C ARG A 33 -0.60 -6.71 8.40
N TYR A 34 -0.26 -5.46 8.58
CA TYR A 34 0.87 -5.02 9.40
C TYR A 34 0.74 -3.55 9.78
N TYR A 35 1.52 -3.10 10.78
CA TYR A 35 1.66 -1.68 11.11
C TYR A 35 2.88 -1.08 10.41
N LEU A 36 2.74 0.15 9.92
CA LEU A 36 3.87 1.04 9.66
C LEU A 36 4.13 1.81 10.95
N SER A 37 5.25 1.51 11.59
CA SER A 37 5.70 2.12 12.83
C SER A 37 7.22 2.22 12.85
N ASP A 38 7.74 3.29 13.45
CA ASP A 38 9.18 3.47 13.65
C ASP A 38 9.69 2.64 14.85
N ASP A 39 8.80 2.34 15.80
CA ASP A 39 9.08 1.59 17.03
C ASP A 39 9.01 0.06 16.86
N GLY A 40 8.73 -0.42 15.64
CA GLY A 40 8.72 -1.85 15.32
C GLY A 40 7.52 -2.62 15.88
N TYR A 41 6.38 -1.96 16.06
CA TYR A 41 5.14 -2.62 16.47
C TYR A 41 4.79 -3.80 15.55
N GLU A 42 4.62 -4.98 16.15
CA GLU A 42 4.11 -6.17 15.47
C GLU A 42 2.58 -6.15 15.46
N TYR A 43 1.98 -6.63 14.36
CA TYR A 43 0.53 -6.71 14.26
C TYR A 43 -0.02 -7.93 14.99
N GLU A 44 -1.01 -7.71 15.85
CA GLU A 44 -1.77 -8.77 16.51
C GLU A 44 -3.20 -8.83 15.94
N GLU A 45 -3.69 -10.03 15.61
CA GLU A 45 -5.02 -10.21 14.99
C GLU A 45 -6.18 -9.74 15.90
N GLU A 46 -5.94 -9.61 17.20
CA GLU A 46 -6.93 -9.24 18.22
C GLU A 46 -7.13 -7.71 18.34
N ASP A 47 -6.30 -6.91 17.68
CA ASP A 47 -6.38 -5.45 17.75
C ASP A 47 -7.68 -4.93 17.14
N SER A 48 -8.43 -4.18 17.94
CA SER A 48 -9.69 -3.55 17.53
C SER A 48 -9.50 -2.12 16.99
N PHE A 49 -8.38 -1.48 17.31
CA PHE A 49 -8.08 -0.09 16.96
C PHE A 49 -6.62 0.04 16.56
N VAL A 50 -6.32 1.01 15.69
CA VAL A 50 -4.94 1.32 15.29
C VAL A 50 -4.21 1.96 16.48
N PRO A 51 -3.05 1.41 16.91
CA PRO A 51 -2.25 1.97 18.00
C PRO A 51 -1.75 3.39 17.72
N VAL A 52 -1.37 4.06 18.80
CA VAL A 52 -0.78 5.41 18.77
C VAL A 52 0.49 5.42 17.93
N ASP A 53 0.66 6.46 17.11
CA ASP A 53 1.81 6.64 16.23
C ASP A 53 2.09 5.44 15.30
N THR A 54 1.01 4.82 14.82
CA THR A 54 1.09 3.77 13.79
C THR A 54 0.10 4.01 12.66
N ILE A 55 0.40 3.46 11.49
CA ILE A 55 -0.57 3.34 10.40
C ILE A 55 -0.80 1.85 10.16
N PHE A 56 -2.03 1.40 10.32
CA PHE A 56 -2.41 0.04 9.95
C PHE A 56 -2.48 -0.09 8.43
N VAL A 57 -1.85 -1.12 7.88
CA VAL A 57 -1.84 -1.42 6.45
C VAL A 57 -2.43 -2.79 6.19
N GLU A 58 -3.49 -2.82 5.38
CA GLU A 58 -4.06 -4.03 4.79
C GLU A 58 -3.61 -4.11 3.33
N GLN A 59 -2.82 -5.12 2.97
CA GLN A 59 -2.15 -5.22 1.68
C GLN A 59 -2.64 -6.44 0.89
N TRP A 60 -3.01 -6.20 -0.37
CA TRP A 60 -3.30 -7.22 -1.37
C TRP A 60 -2.21 -7.19 -2.46
N ARG A 61 -1.84 -8.36 -2.96
CA ARG A 61 -0.91 -8.50 -4.07
C ARG A 61 -1.50 -9.41 -5.13
N ARG A 62 -1.39 -9.05 -6.41
CA ARG A 62 -1.77 -9.87 -7.57
C ARG A 62 -0.66 -9.80 -8.61
N GLY A 63 0.15 -10.85 -8.70
CA GLY A 63 1.38 -10.82 -9.49
C GLY A 63 2.35 -9.73 -9.00
N GLU A 64 2.66 -8.77 -9.88
CA GLU A 64 3.53 -7.62 -9.56
C GLU A 64 2.77 -6.43 -8.95
N GLU A 65 1.45 -6.38 -9.11
CA GLU A 65 0.66 -5.26 -8.60
C GLU A 65 0.38 -5.42 -7.10
N VAL A 66 0.38 -4.29 -6.39
CA VAL A 66 0.13 -4.21 -4.95
C VAL A 66 -0.89 -3.12 -4.67
N ARG A 67 -1.86 -3.42 -3.82
CA ARG A 67 -2.85 -2.48 -3.28
C ARG A 67 -2.78 -2.47 -1.76
N ARG A 68 -2.91 -1.29 -1.16
CA ARG A 68 -2.79 -1.06 0.27
C ARG A 68 -3.91 -0.16 0.73
N ARG A 69 -4.73 -0.68 1.64
CA ARG A 69 -5.63 0.13 2.44
C ARG A 69 -4.89 0.58 3.70
N VAL A 70 -5.11 1.82 4.09
CA VAL A 70 -4.53 2.41 5.29
C VAL A 70 -5.64 2.80 6.26
N LEU A 71 -5.36 2.63 7.55
CA LEU A 71 -6.12 3.19 8.65
C LEU A 71 -5.14 3.89 9.60
N TYR A 72 -5.59 4.98 10.20
CA TYR A 72 -4.79 5.87 11.03
C TYR A 72 -5.05 5.64 12.52
N GLU A 73 -4.18 6.22 13.36
CA GLU A 73 -4.27 6.16 14.81
C GLU A 73 -5.71 6.34 15.33
N GLY A 74 -6.11 5.44 16.24
CA GLY A 74 -7.42 5.47 16.89
C GLY A 74 -8.59 5.01 16.01
N GLU A 75 -8.41 4.82 14.70
CA GLU A 75 -9.44 4.27 13.84
C GLU A 75 -9.70 2.79 14.17
N THR A 76 -10.95 2.36 13.99
CA THR A 76 -11.33 0.96 14.22
C THR A 76 -10.83 0.06 13.08
N ILE A 77 -10.10 -0.99 13.43
CA ILE A 77 -9.64 -2.00 12.48
C ILE A 77 -10.86 -2.82 12.06
N THR A 78 -11.27 -2.63 10.81
CA THR A 78 -12.44 -3.28 10.22
C THR A 78 -12.03 -4.03 8.97
N GLN A 79 -12.70 -5.15 8.66
CA GLN A 79 -12.49 -5.84 7.40
C GLN A 79 -12.91 -4.93 6.23
N TYR A 80 -12.04 -4.81 5.22
CA TYR A 80 -12.38 -4.07 4.01
C TYR A 80 -13.57 -4.72 3.27
N LYS A 81 -14.54 -3.90 2.90
CA LYS A 81 -15.74 -4.31 2.17
C LYS A 81 -15.71 -3.66 0.78
N GLY A 82 -15.09 -4.34 -0.18
CA GLY A 82 -14.99 -3.85 -1.56
C GLY A 82 -13.97 -4.64 -2.37
N ASP A 83 -13.80 -4.24 -3.63
CA ASP A 83 -12.71 -4.72 -4.48
C ASP A 83 -11.53 -3.74 -4.37
N PRO A 84 -10.36 -4.17 -3.85
CA PRO A 84 -9.19 -3.30 -3.77
C PRO A 84 -8.60 -2.97 -5.15
N TRP A 85 -9.01 -3.70 -6.19
CA TRP A 85 -8.59 -3.51 -7.58
C TRP A 85 -9.60 -2.71 -8.41
N ALA A 86 -10.70 -2.25 -7.81
CA ALA A 86 -11.67 -1.43 -8.51
C ALA A 86 -11.01 -0.15 -9.05
N ALA A 87 -11.44 0.27 -10.23
CA ALA A 87 -10.95 1.51 -10.83
C ALA A 87 -11.28 2.70 -9.92
N VAL A 88 -10.33 3.62 -9.77
CA VAL A 88 -10.45 4.83 -8.96
C VAL A 88 -10.19 6.08 -9.80
N GLU A 89 -10.68 7.22 -9.35
CA GLU A 89 -10.28 8.51 -9.89
C GLU A 89 -8.91 8.90 -9.32
N THR A 90 -7.97 9.28 -10.18
CA THR A 90 -6.66 9.75 -9.73
C THR A 90 -6.78 11.23 -9.35
N PRO A 91 -6.58 11.59 -8.07
CA PRO A 91 -6.79 12.96 -7.60
C PRO A 91 -5.70 13.94 -8.02
N TRP A 92 -4.57 13.46 -8.53
CA TRP A 92 -3.43 14.28 -8.95
C TRP A 92 -2.79 13.73 -10.23
N LEU A 93 -2.15 14.61 -11.01
CA LEU A 93 -1.23 14.22 -12.09
C LEU A 93 0.17 13.91 -11.55
N TRP A 94 0.57 14.67 -10.54
CA TRP A 94 1.85 14.56 -9.84
C TRP A 94 1.64 14.95 -8.38
N ILE A 95 2.37 14.32 -7.48
CA ILE A 95 2.41 14.66 -6.06
C ILE A 95 3.83 14.47 -5.56
N GLY A 96 4.30 15.43 -4.76
CA GLY A 96 5.68 15.42 -4.29
C GLY A 96 6.00 16.60 -3.41
N ASP A 97 7.28 16.70 -3.07
CA ASP A 97 7.85 17.80 -2.31
C ASP A 97 8.59 18.75 -3.25
N THR A 98 8.18 20.01 -3.29
CA THR A 98 8.78 21.03 -4.17
C THR A 98 10.16 21.47 -3.67
N THR A 99 10.47 21.33 -2.39
CA THR A 99 11.75 21.77 -1.84
C THR A 99 12.84 20.74 -2.08
N THR A 100 12.49 19.45 -2.06
CA THR A 100 13.44 18.33 -2.26
C THR A 100 13.37 17.69 -3.65
N ASP A 101 12.42 18.10 -4.49
CA ASP A 101 12.16 17.55 -5.84
C ASP A 101 11.88 16.03 -5.82
N VAL A 102 11.19 15.58 -4.78
CA VAL A 102 10.84 14.16 -4.58
C VAL A 102 9.46 13.88 -5.18
N ASP A 103 9.40 12.99 -6.17
CA ASP A 103 8.15 12.49 -6.76
C ASP A 103 7.59 11.28 -5.98
N LEU A 104 6.38 11.44 -5.44
CA LEU A 104 5.65 10.42 -4.69
C LEU A 104 4.55 9.72 -5.49
N THR A 105 4.32 10.12 -6.74
CA THR A 105 3.23 9.64 -7.58
C THR A 105 3.25 8.13 -7.73
N TYR A 106 4.42 7.56 -8.07
CA TYR A 106 4.56 6.11 -8.22
C TYR A 106 4.46 5.39 -6.86
N ALA A 107 5.05 5.96 -5.81
CA ALA A 107 5.00 5.37 -4.47
C ALA A 107 3.55 5.29 -3.95
N LEU A 108 2.71 6.25 -4.31
CA LEU A 108 1.31 6.33 -3.91
C LEU A 108 0.36 5.45 -4.74
N SER A 109 0.79 4.97 -5.91
CA SER A 109 -0.02 4.09 -6.76
C SER A 109 -0.58 2.87 -6.02
N LYS A 110 0.19 2.30 -5.09
CA LYS A 110 -0.25 1.17 -4.26
C LYS A 110 -1.34 1.53 -3.25
N TYR A 111 -1.50 2.80 -2.87
CA TYR A 111 -2.54 3.25 -1.93
C TYR A 111 -3.81 3.73 -2.64
N MET A 112 -3.88 3.60 -3.96
CA MET A 112 -5.06 3.91 -4.78
C MET A 112 -6.13 2.81 -4.64
N VAL A 113 -6.72 2.71 -3.45
CA VAL A 113 -7.80 1.78 -3.08
C VAL A 113 -9.05 2.60 -2.76
N PRO A 114 -10.23 2.27 -3.30
CA PRO A 114 -11.45 3.01 -3.02
C PRO A 114 -11.73 3.15 -1.52
N GLY A 115 -12.09 4.35 -1.09
CA GLY A 115 -12.41 4.64 0.31
C GLY A 115 -11.20 4.95 1.19
N ASN A 116 -9.97 4.73 0.71
CA ASN A 116 -8.78 5.24 1.39
C ASN A 116 -8.86 6.76 1.53
N VAL A 117 -8.26 7.27 2.59
CA VAL A 117 -7.92 8.69 2.72
C VAL A 117 -6.40 8.75 2.81
N ILE A 118 -5.77 9.50 1.94
CA ILE A 118 -4.32 9.73 1.95
C ILE A 118 -4.08 11.00 2.77
N THR A 119 -3.60 10.85 3.99
CA THR A 119 -3.26 11.99 4.86
C THR A 119 -1.77 12.33 4.78
N LEU A 120 -1.44 13.50 5.32
CA LEU A 120 -0.07 13.97 5.47
C LEU A 120 0.81 12.96 6.22
N ASP A 121 0.30 12.33 7.29
CA ASP A 121 1.04 11.34 8.08
C ASP A 121 1.56 10.17 7.25
N LEU A 122 0.78 9.69 6.29
CA LEU A 122 1.24 8.64 5.38
C LEU A 122 2.37 9.15 4.49
N LEU A 123 2.24 10.35 3.95
CA LEU A 123 3.26 10.95 3.08
C LEU A 123 4.58 11.13 3.83
N LEU A 124 4.50 11.67 5.05
CA LEU A 124 5.64 11.88 5.93
C LEU A 124 6.35 10.58 6.32
N ARG A 125 5.64 9.44 6.39
CA ARG A 125 6.28 8.13 6.57
C ARG A 125 6.93 7.55 5.31
N LEU A 126 6.58 8.06 4.13
CA LEU A 126 7.15 7.60 2.85
C LEU A 126 8.45 8.35 2.50
N ILE A 127 8.62 9.56 3.02
CA ILE A 127 9.80 10.40 2.81
C ILE A 127 10.60 10.57 4.10
N GLN A 128 11.87 10.93 3.97
CA GLN A 128 12.61 11.43 5.12
C GLN A 128 12.21 12.88 5.34
N ILE A 129 11.60 13.17 6.48
CA ILE A 129 11.06 14.51 6.80
C ILE A 129 12.23 15.50 6.94
N HIS A 130 12.10 16.66 6.30
CA HIS A 130 12.88 17.85 6.58
C HIS A 130 11.97 18.95 7.16
N GLU A 131 12.52 19.87 7.97
CA GLU A 131 11.74 20.95 8.60
C GLU A 131 11.07 21.89 7.57
N ASP A 132 11.56 21.87 6.31
CA ASP A 132 11.11 22.73 5.21
C ASP A 132 10.36 21.97 4.10
N THR A 133 9.78 20.80 4.38
CA THR A 133 9.03 20.02 3.36
C THR A 133 7.71 20.72 2.99
N GLU A 134 7.53 21.07 1.72
CA GLU A 134 6.27 21.59 1.16
C GLU A 134 5.67 20.56 0.20
N LEU A 135 4.71 19.77 0.71
CA LEU A 135 4.00 18.82 -0.12
C LEU A 135 2.90 19.52 -0.92
N VAL A 136 2.98 19.36 -2.24
CA VAL A 136 1.98 19.86 -3.18
C VAL A 136 1.60 18.75 -4.16
N TYR A 137 0.47 18.94 -4.84
CA TYR A 137 0.07 18.09 -5.96
C TYR A 137 -0.43 18.94 -7.13
N LEU A 138 -0.24 18.42 -8.35
CA LEU A 138 -0.80 18.99 -9.57
C LEU A 138 -2.23 18.52 -9.76
N HIS A 139 -3.18 19.45 -9.73
CA HIS A 139 -4.59 19.14 -9.91
C HIS A 139 -4.88 18.67 -11.34
N PRO A 140 -5.63 17.57 -11.54
CA PRO A 140 -5.69 16.88 -12.82
C PRO A 140 -6.43 17.61 -13.93
N ARG A 141 -7.25 18.61 -13.60
CA ARG A 141 -8.02 19.38 -14.58
C ARG A 141 -7.44 20.76 -14.86
N THR A 142 -6.85 21.39 -13.85
CA THR A 142 -6.35 22.77 -13.95
C THR A 142 -4.85 22.81 -14.16
N CYS A 143 -4.13 21.72 -13.86
CA CYS A 143 -2.67 21.66 -13.84
C CYS A 143 -2.05 22.69 -12.89
N GLU A 144 -2.81 23.17 -11.92
CA GLU A 144 -2.32 24.08 -10.88
C GLU A 144 -1.69 23.27 -9.75
N GLU A 145 -0.60 23.81 -9.20
CA GLU A 145 0.00 23.30 -7.97
C GLU A 145 -0.85 23.70 -6.78
N ILE A 146 -1.27 22.72 -5.99
CA ILE A 146 -2.11 22.92 -4.82
C ILE A 146 -1.41 22.31 -3.61
N PRO A 147 -1.30 23.06 -2.48
CA PRO A 147 -0.81 22.50 -1.23
C PRO A 147 -1.62 21.26 -0.82
N PHE A 148 -0.94 20.26 -0.28
CA PHE A 148 -1.62 19.04 0.17
C PHE A 148 -2.59 19.37 1.33
N PRO A 149 -3.87 18.94 1.26
CA PRO A 149 -4.86 19.28 2.27
C PRO A 149 -4.59 18.59 3.61
N ASN A 150 -4.84 19.29 4.72
CA ASN A 150 -4.62 18.77 6.07
C ASN A 150 -5.55 17.59 6.41
N GLU A 151 -6.77 17.63 5.90
CA GLU A 151 -7.78 16.56 6.02
C GLU A 151 -7.45 15.33 5.17
N GLY A 152 -6.44 15.42 4.30
CA GLY A 152 -6.08 14.38 3.35
C GLY A 152 -6.99 14.32 2.12
N VAL A 153 -6.66 13.42 1.21
CA VAL A 153 -7.36 13.23 -0.06
C VAL A 153 -8.04 11.86 -0.06
N ARG A 154 -9.36 11.85 -0.21
CA ARG A 154 -10.13 10.60 -0.33
C ARG A 154 -9.99 10.03 -1.73
N ILE A 155 -9.72 8.72 -1.82
CA ILE A 155 -9.68 7.98 -3.08
C ILE A 155 -11.09 7.50 -3.41
N GLU A 156 -11.65 8.06 -4.48
CA GLU A 156 -13.00 7.75 -4.92
C GLU A 156 -13.00 6.65 -5.98
N ALA A 157 -13.99 5.75 -5.90
CA ALA A 157 -14.22 4.78 -6.97
C ALA A 157 -14.65 5.51 -8.24
N LYS A 158 -14.12 5.09 -9.39
CA LYS A 158 -14.52 5.65 -10.67
C LYS A 158 -15.96 5.24 -10.97
N HIS A 159 -16.84 6.22 -11.17
CA HIS A 159 -18.20 5.96 -11.60
C HIS A 159 -18.19 5.36 -13.02
N VAL A 160 -18.58 4.09 -13.14
CA VAL A 160 -18.87 3.49 -14.44
C VAL A 160 -20.28 3.96 -14.82
N ALA A 161 -20.34 4.92 -15.74
CA ALA A 161 -21.59 5.41 -16.32
C ALA A 161 -22.25 4.36 -17.21
#